data_AF-A0A9X0BBQ3-F1
#
_entry.id   AF-A0A9X0BBQ3-F1
#
_cell.length_a   1.000
_cell.length_b   1.000
_cell.length_c   1.000
_cell.angle_alpha   90.00
_cell.angle_beta   90.00
_cell.angle_gamma   90.00
#
_symmetry.space_group_name_H-M   'P 1'
#
loop_
_entity.id
_entity.type
_entity.pdbx_description
1 polymer ?
#
loop_
_entity_poly.entity_id
_entity_poly.type
_entity_poly.pdbx_seq_one_letter_code
_entity_poly.pdbx_strand_id
1 'polypeptide(L)'
;MSKLFVGGLAWATTDDSLREGFSQFGQVVEAIVIKDRETMRSRGFGFVKFASDEEATIALEQMNGQEFEGRTLRIDKASERPPQGGGGRRF
;
A
#
# COMPACT_ATOMS: atom_id res chain seq x y z
N MET A 1 -0.93 -4.97 13.04
CA MET A 1 -1.46 -4.40 11.79
C MET A 1 -0.71 -4.96 10.59
N SER A 2 -1.22 -6.01 9.94
CA SER A 2 -0.57 -6.65 8.78
C SER A 2 -0.90 -5.99 7.42
N LYS A 3 -1.50 -4.78 7.43
CA LYS A 3 -1.83 -4.02 6.22
C LYS A 3 -0.82 -2.88 6.03
N LEU A 4 -0.33 -2.73 4.81
CA LEU A 4 0.60 -1.72 4.37
C LEU A 4 -0.04 -0.83 3.31
N PHE A 5 0.26 0.46 3.37
CA PHE A 5 0.00 1.43 2.33
C PHE A 5 1.23 1.49 1.44
N VAL A 6 1.03 1.41 0.13
CA VAL A 6 2.10 1.49 -0.87
C VAL A 6 1.81 2.66 -1.78
N GLY A 7 2.60 3.71 -1.71
CA GLY A 7 2.55 4.89 -2.57
C GLY A 7 3.77 4.98 -3.49
N GLY A 8 3.73 5.90 -4.45
CA GLY A 8 4.82 6.09 -5.40
C GLY A 8 4.83 5.10 -6.56
N LEU A 9 3.74 4.34 -6.74
CA LEU A 9 3.61 3.36 -7.83
C LEU A 9 3.54 4.06 -9.20
N ALA A 10 4.00 3.37 -10.24
CA ALA A 10 3.81 3.84 -11.61
C ALA A 10 2.34 3.76 -12.00
N TRP A 11 1.98 4.51 -13.04
CA TRP A 11 0.61 4.47 -13.57
C TRP A 11 0.25 3.13 -14.21
N ALA A 12 1.27 2.36 -14.61
CA ALA A 12 1.13 1.03 -15.19
C ALA A 12 1.05 -0.09 -14.14
N THR A 13 1.39 0.20 -12.87
CA THR A 13 1.40 -0.82 -11.83
C THR A 13 -0.02 -1.33 -11.56
N THR A 14 -0.18 -2.65 -11.59
CA THR A 14 -1.43 -3.37 -11.32
C THR A 14 -1.39 -4.07 -9.96
N ASP A 15 -2.56 -4.54 -9.51
CA ASP A 15 -2.70 -5.39 -8.32
C ASP A 15 -1.86 -6.67 -8.40
N ASP A 16 -1.77 -7.32 -9.55
CA ASP A 16 -0.89 -8.46 -9.78
C ASP A 16 0.60 -8.10 -9.62
N SER A 17 1.07 -7.04 -10.29
CA SER A 17 2.49 -6.63 -10.17
C SER A 17 2.85 -6.19 -8.75
N LEU A 18 1.93 -5.53 -8.05
CA LEU A 18 2.08 -5.21 -6.63
C LEU A 18 2.17 -6.49 -5.80
N ARG A 19 1.27 -7.45 -6.03
CA ARG A 19 1.29 -8.73 -5.30
C ARG A 19 2.58 -9.49 -5.54
N GLU A 20 3.02 -9.64 -6.78
CA GLU A 20 4.26 -10.34 -7.12
C GLU A 20 5.47 -9.67 -6.48
N GLY A 21 5.55 -8.34 -6.57
CA GLY A 21 6.63 -7.55 -5.96
C GLY A 21 6.69 -7.71 -4.44
N PHE A 22 5.55 -7.83 -3.77
CA PHE A 22 5.50 -7.99 -2.32
C PHE A 22 5.56 -9.46 -1.86
N SER A 23 5.23 -10.40 -2.73
CA SER A 23 5.22 -11.84 -2.42
C SER A 23 6.61 -12.42 -2.13
N GLN A 24 7.68 -11.71 -2.50
CA GLN A 24 9.06 -12.11 -2.18
C GLN A 24 9.42 -11.88 -0.70
N PHE A 25 8.70 -11.00 -0.01
CA PHE A 25 8.96 -10.66 1.39
C PHE A 25 8.07 -11.44 2.37
N GLY A 26 6.98 -12.02 1.87
CA GLY A 26 6.06 -12.82 2.67
C GLY A 26 4.77 -13.15 1.92
N GLN A 27 3.83 -13.80 2.61
CA GLN A 27 2.58 -14.22 2.02
C GLN A 27 1.57 -13.07 1.94
N VAL A 28 1.37 -12.55 0.73
CA VAL A 28 0.34 -11.53 0.45
C VAL A 28 -1.05 -12.18 0.43
N VAL A 29 -1.90 -11.75 1.36
CA VAL A 29 -3.31 -12.16 1.48
C VAL A 29 -4.19 -11.34 0.54
N GLU A 30 -3.93 -10.03 0.43
CA GLU A 30 -4.73 -9.13 -0.39
C GLU A 30 -3.86 -8.01 -0.95
N ALA A 31 -4.02 -7.68 -2.23
CA ALA A 31 -3.33 -6.56 -2.88
C ALA A 31 -4.35 -5.79 -3.70
N ILE A 32 -4.46 -4.48 -3.46
CA ILE A 32 -5.43 -3.61 -4.13
C ILE A 32 -4.71 -2.35 -4.58
N VAL A 33 -4.60 -2.15 -5.88
CA VAL A 33 -4.14 -0.88 -6.45
C VAL A 33 -5.32 0.05 -6.67
N ILE A 34 -5.21 1.28 -6.15
CA ILE A 34 -6.23 2.29 -6.35
C ILE A 34 -5.99 2.96 -7.69
N LYS A 35 -6.86 2.65 -8.65
CA LYS A 35 -6.90 3.27 -9.97
C LYS A 35 -8.07 4.23 -10.10
N ASP A 36 -7.84 5.29 -10.87
CA ASP A 36 -8.84 6.25 -11.25
C ASP A 36 -9.82 5.61 -12.23
N ARG A 37 -11.13 5.72 -11.96
CA ARG A 37 -12.15 5.00 -12.76
C ARG A 37 -12.44 5.66 -14.09
N GLU A 38 -12.14 6.95 -14.23
CA GLU A 38 -12.40 7.72 -15.45
C GLU A 38 -11.26 7.57 -16.45
N THR A 39 -10.02 7.60 -15.97
CA THR A 39 -8.82 7.47 -16.80
C THR A 39 -8.27 6.04 -16.85
N MET A 40 -8.78 5.14 -16.01
CA MET A 40 -8.21 3.80 -15.74
C MET A 40 -6.73 3.82 -15.32
N ARG A 41 -6.18 4.98 -14.96
CA ARG A 41 -4.78 5.12 -14.56
C ARG A 41 -4.64 4.88 -13.06
N SER A 42 -3.61 4.14 -12.65
CA SER A 42 -3.29 3.99 -11.24
C SER A 42 -3.07 5.37 -10.61
N ARG A 43 -3.66 5.63 -9.43
CA ARG A 43 -3.46 6.91 -8.72
C ARG A 43 -2.06 7.02 -8.11
N GLY A 44 -1.20 6.03 -8.37
CA GLY A 44 0.15 5.93 -7.84
C GLY A 44 0.20 5.40 -6.41
N PHE A 45 -0.88 4.75 -5.94
CA PHE A 45 -0.91 4.12 -4.63
C PHE A 45 -1.86 2.91 -4.56
N GLY A 46 -1.63 2.05 -3.57
CA GLY A 46 -2.36 0.82 -3.30
C GLY A 46 -2.20 0.38 -1.85
N PHE A 47 -2.81 -0.75 -1.54
CA PHE A 47 -2.76 -1.38 -0.23
C PHE A 47 -2.40 -2.86 -0.37
N VAL A 48 -1.55 -3.35 0.51
CA VAL A 48 -1.15 -4.75 0.60
C VAL A 48 -1.46 -5.26 1.99
N LYS A 49 -2.05 -6.44 2.11
CA LYS A 49 -2.29 -7.14 3.37
C LYS A 49 -1.49 -8.43 3.36
N PHE A 50 -0.69 -8.63 4.39
CA PHE A 50 0.08 -9.84 4.62
C PHE A 50 -0.64 -10.80 5.56
N ALA A 51 -0.20 -12.05 5.54
CA ALA A 51 -0.64 -13.08 6.47
C ALA A 51 -0.17 -12.77 7.90
N SER A 52 1.07 -12.33 8.05
CA SER A 52 1.67 -11.96 9.34
C SER A 52 2.12 -10.50 9.41
N ASP A 53 2.16 -9.97 10.65
CA ASP A 53 2.63 -8.60 10.93
C ASP A 53 4.15 -8.44 10.73
N GLU A 54 4.90 -9.49 11.02
CA GLU A 54 6.36 -9.53 10.83
C GLU A 54 6.73 -9.40 9.36
N GLU A 55 6.08 -10.17 8.49
CA GLU A 55 6.26 -10.10 7.03
C GLU A 55 5.94 -8.69 6.50
N ALA A 56 4.85 -8.08 6.99
CA ALA A 56 4.48 -6.72 6.63
C ALA A 56 5.54 -5.70 7.07
N THR A 57 6.11 -5.86 8.26
CA THR A 57 7.16 -4.96 8.77
C THR A 57 8.43 -5.09 7.95
N ILE A 58 8.87 -6.32 7.63
CA ILE A 58 10.04 -6.58 6.79
C ILE A 58 9.84 -5.97 5.38
N ALA A 59 8.68 -6.20 4.77
CA ALA A 59 8.37 -5.65 3.44
C ALA A 59 8.37 -4.11 3.46
N LEU A 60 7.83 -3.50 4.52
CA LEU A 60 7.88 -2.05 4.72
C LEU A 60 9.32 -1.56 4.79
N GLU A 61 10.16 -2.14 5.64
CA GLU A 61 11.54 -1.65 5.83
C GLU A 61 12.40 -1.86 4.59
N GLN A 62 12.20 -2.96 3.87
CA GLN A 62 12.99 -3.31 2.69
C GLN A 62 12.59 -2.53 1.44
N MET A 63 11.28 -2.33 1.21
CA MET A 63 10.80 -1.67 0.00
C MET A 63 10.52 -0.16 0.17
N ASN A 64 10.37 0.34 1.41
CA ASN A 64 10.14 1.78 1.62
C ASN A 64 11.37 2.58 1.20
N GLY A 65 11.19 3.52 0.28
CA GLY A 65 12.27 4.33 -0.28
C GLY A 65 13.01 3.68 -1.45
N GLN A 66 12.62 2.48 -1.90
CA GLN A 66 13.21 1.89 -3.10
C GLN A 66 12.65 2.52 -4.37
N GLU A 67 13.45 2.58 -5.43
CA GLU A 67 12.98 2.94 -6.76
C GLU A 67 12.32 1.75 -7.46
N PHE A 68 11.07 1.92 -7.87
CA PHE A 68 10.30 0.98 -8.67
C PHE A 68 9.76 1.70 -9.89
N GLU A 69 10.07 1.18 -11.08
CA GLU A 69 9.65 1.76 -12.37
C GLU A 69 10.02 3.26 -12.52
N GLY A 70 11.17 3.66 -11.97
CA GLY A 70 11.67 5.04 -12.00
C GLY A 70 10.97 6.00 -11.01
N ARG A 71 10.28 5.44 -10.01
CA ARG A 71 9.63 6.21 -8.94
C ARG A 71 9.98 5.65 -7.57
N THR A 72 10.19 6.52 -6.60
CA THR A 72 10.42 6.10 -5.21
C THR A 72 9.13 5.57 -4.61
N LEU A 73 9.12 4.29 -4.25
CA LEU A 73 8.07 3.68 -3.47
C LEU A 73 8.07 4.24 -2.05
N ARG A 74 6.88 4.49 -1.53
CA ARG A 74 6.66 4.91 -0.16
C ARG A 74 5.78 3.89 0.52
N ILE A 75 6.29 3.20 1.52
CA ILE A 75 5.51 2.20 2.24
C ILE A 75 5.32 2.67 3.67
N ASP A 76 4.07 2.73 4.08
CA ASP A 76 3.66 3.17 5.41
C ASP A 76 2.77 2.09 6.02
N LYS A 77 2.75 1.96 7.36
CA LYS A 77 1.80 1.06 8.03
C LYS A 77 0.40 1.58 7.73
N ALA A 78 -0.44 0.75 7.10
CA ALA A 78 -1.83 1.13 6.89
C ALA A 78 -2.53 1.05 8.24
N SER A 79 -2.57 2.17 8.94
CA SER A 79 -3.44 2.33 10.08
C SER A 79 -4.87 2.15 9.54
N GLU A 80 -5.60 1.17 10.05
CA GLU A 80 -7.05 1.32 10.18
C GLU A 80 -7.20 2.63 10.92
N ARG A 81 -7.45 3.73 10.20
CA ARG A 81 -7.86 4.95 10.86
C ARG A 81 -8.98 4.50 11.80
N PRO A 82 -8.84 4.62 13.13
CA PRO A 82 -10.04 4.55 13.96
C PRO A 82 -11.00 5.54 13.30
N PRO A 83 -12.29 5.19 13.11
CA PRO A 83 -13.25 6.05 12.43
C PRO A 83 -13.02 7.45 12.99
N GLN A 84 -12.59 8.35 12.11
CA GLN A 84 -12.08 9.64 12.53
C GLN A 84 -13.20 10.27 13.35
N GLY A 85 -12.97 10.33 14.67
CA GLY A 85 -13.79 11.05 15.61
C GLY A 85 -13.72 12.50 15.19
N GLY A 86 -14.61 12.87 14.27
CA GLY A 86 -14.86 14.24 13.90
C GLY A 86 -15.51 14.88 15.11
N GLY A 87 -14.68 15.52 15.95
CA GLY A 87 -15.15 16.45 16.96
C GLY A 87 -16.08 17.48 16.33
N GLY A 88 -17.33 17.50 16.78
CA GLY A 88 -18.31 18.52 16.49
C GLY A 88 -18.63 19.33 17.74
N ARG A 89 -17.89 20.43 17.93
CA ARG A 89 -18.31 21.76 18.44
C ARG A 89 -19.15 21.78 19.73
N ARG A 90 -18.56 22.21 20.86
CA ARG A 90 -18.76 23.55 21.47
C ARG A 90 -20.23 23.97 21.62
N PHE A 91 -20.73 23.94 22.85
CA PHE A 91 -21.73 24.87 23.39
C PHE A 91 -21.16 25.48 24.67
#